data_AF-A0A7V4QSC4-F1
#
_entry.id   AF-A0A7V4QSC4-F1
#
_cell.length_a   1.000
_cell.length_b   1.000
_cell.length_c   1.000
_cell.angle_alpha   90.00
_cell.angle_beta   90.00
_cell.angle_gamma   90.00
#
_symmetry.space_group_name_H-M   'P 1'
#
loop_
_entity.id
_entity.type
_entity.pdbx_description
1 polymer ?
#
loop_
_entity_poly.entity_id
_entity_poly.type
_entity_poly.pdbx_seq_one_letter_code
_entity_poly.pdbx_strand_id
1 'polypeptide(L)'
;MKNYKDFVVLEFELRSDLITSDDLKDIKPPDPVKNKFSSKGVVLSGRGPIWLYGYLIYFYHPTKFVAVYGPRLNSAVVVEIHTKEIKV
;
A
#
# COMPACT_ATOMS: atom_id res chain seq x y z
N MET A 1 -11.03 -0.34 2.58
CA MET A 1 -10.23 0.90 2.60
C MET A 1 -10.73 1.80 3.72
N LYS A 2 -9.85 2.24 4.63
CA LYS A 2 -10.18 3.22 5.67
C LYS A 2 -9.48 4.53 5.33
N ASN A 3 -10.20 5.66 5.43
CA ASN A 3 -9.69 6.97 5.01
C ASN A 3 -9.48 7.87 6.24
N TYR A 4 -8.25 8.31 6.46
CA TYR A 4 -7.89 9.24 7.52
C TYR A 4 -7.55 10.61 6.91
N LYS A 5 -7.28 11.61 7.76
CA LYS A 5 -6.94 12.96 7.30
C LYS A 5 -5.74 12.93 6.35
N ASP A 6 -4.64 12.31 6.78
CA ASP A 6 -3.33 12.41 6.09
C ASP A 6 -2.95 11.15 5.30
N PHE A 7 -3.62 10.03 5.54
CA PHE A 7 -3.33 8.75 4.88
C PHE A 7 -4.59 7.90 4.68
N VAL A 8 -4.48 6.89 3.82
CA VAL A 8 -5.48 5.83 3.65
C VAL A 8 -4.87 4.48 4.01
N VAL A 9 -5.67 3.59 4.59
CA VAL A 9 -5.29 2.20 4.84
C VAL A 9 -5.95 1.31 3.78
N LEU A 10 -5.10 0.65 3.01
CA LEU A 10 -5.48 -0.36 2.04
C LEU A 10 -5.17 -1.74 2.63
N GLU A 11 -6.25 -2.44 2.95
CA GLU A 11 -6.20 -3.81 3.43
C GLU A 11 -6.50 -4.74 2.27
N PHE A 12 -5.65 -5.76 2.08
CA PHE A 12 -5.86 -6.80 1.09
C PHE A 12 -5.80 -8.19 1.75
N GLU A 13 -6.55 -9.11 1.15
CA GLU A 13 -6.63 -10.50 1.56
C GLU A 13 -6.48 -11.38 0.32
N LEU A 14 -5.63 -12.41 0.42
CA LEU A 14 -5.50 -13.42 -0.61
C LEU A 14 -6.59 -14.47 -0.40
N ARG A 15 -7.45 -14.63 -1.40
CA ARG A 15 -8.53 -15.64 -1.38
C ARG A 15 -8.05 -17.05 -1.71
N SER A 16 -6.83 -17.15 -2.23
CA SER A 16 -6.16 -18.40 -2.57
C SER A 16 -4.73 -18.33 -2.05
N ASP A 17 -4.20 -19.46 -1.63
CA ASP A 17 -2.80 -19.66 -1.26
C ASP A 17 -1.90 -19.88 -2.49
N LEU A 18 -2.47 -20.29 -3.61
CA LEU A 18 -1.78 -20.56 -4.88
C LEU A 18 -1.63 -19.31 -5.77
N ILE A 19 -1.22 -18.18 -5.20
CA ILE A 19 -0.96 -16.98 -6.01
C ILE A 19 0.47 -17.02 -6.56
N THR A 20 0.63 -16.66 -7.81
CA THR A 20 1.90 -16.57 -8.51
C THR A 20 2.17 -15.13 -8.97
N SER A 21 3.41 -14.83 -9.35
CA SER A 21 3.75 -13.49 -9.87
C SER A 21 3.03 -13.13 -11.16
N ASP A 22 2.59 -14.13 -11.95
CA ASP A 22 1.83 -13.88 -13.18
C ASP A 22 0.46 -13.26 -12.92
N ASP A 23 -0.14 -13.54 -11.76
CA ASP A 23 -1.45 -13.02 -11.36
C ASP A 23 -1.43 -11.50 -11.18
N LEU A 24 -0.25 -10.88 -10.99
CA LEU A 24 -0.08 -9.42 -10.88
C LEU A 24 -0.70 -8.66 -12.06
N LYS A 25 -0.77 -9.27 -13.25
CA LYS A 25 -1.33 -8.68 -14.47
C LYS A 25 -2.83 -8.41 -14.33
N ASP A 26 -3.52 -9.21 -13.52
CA ASP A 26 -4.96 -9.15 -13.33
C ASP A 26 -5.37 -8.38 -12.06
N ILE A 27 -4.41 -8.09 -11.18
CA ILE A 27 -4.64 -7.27 -9.99
C ILE A 27 -4.91 -5.83 -10.44
N LYS A 28 -6.04 -5.29 -9.98
CA LYS A 28 -6.44 -3.90 -10.22
C LYS A 28 -6.56 -3.18 -8.87
N PRO A 29 -5.45 -2.65 -8.32
CA PRO A 29 -5.51 -1.91 -7.07
C PRO A 29 -6.40 -0.67 -7.21
N PRO A 30 -7.03 -0.18 -6.12
CA PRO A 30 -7.75 1.08 -6.13
C PRO A 30 -6.85 2.23 -6.61
N ASP A 31 -7.24 2.85 -7.72
CA ASP A 31 -6.50 3.97 -8.33
C ASP A 31 -6.56 5.23 -7.44
N PRO A 32 -5.41 5.84 -7.06
CA PRO A 32 -5.37 7.00 -6.17
C PRO A 32 -6.09 8.24 -6.70
N VAL A 33 -6.08 8.46 -8.01
CA VAL A 33 -6.69 9.63 -8.65
C VAL A 33 -8.20 9.45 -8.71
N LYS A 34 -8.67 8.30 -9.20
CA LYS A 34 -10.11 7.98 -9.30
C LYS A 34 -10.76 7.96 -7.92
N ASN A 35 -10.05 7.46 -6.91
CA ASN A 35 -10.54 7.38 -5.53
C ASN A 35 -10.18 8.61 -4.66
N LYS A 36 -9.60 9.67 -5.27
CA LYS A 36 -9.34 10.97 -4.62
C LYS A 36 -8.48 10.90 -3.36
N PHE A 37 -7.43 10.06 -3.37
CA PHE A 37 -6.45 9.96 -2.27
C PHE A 37 -5.00 10.14 -2.71
N SER A 38 -4.74 10.56 -3.96
CA SER A 38 -3.38 10.79 -4.47
C SER A 38 -2.56 11.79 -3.64
N SER A 39 -3.19 12.75 -2.96
CA SER A 39 -2.53 13.73 -2.08
C SER A 39 -2.22 13.22 -0.68
N LYS A 40 -2.64 12.00 -0.33
CA LYS A 40 -2.46 11.37 0.99
C LYS A 40 -1.36 10.33 0.94
N GLY A 41 -0.93 9.85 2.11
CA GLY A 41 -0.12 8.65 2.19
C GLY A 41 -0.95 7.37 2.06
N VAL A 42 -0.29 6.25 1.74
CA VAL A 42 -0.90 4.93 1.64
C VAL A 42 -0.25 4.00 2.65
N VAL A 43 -1.05 3.33 3.47
CA VAL A 43 -0.64 2.26 4.37
C VAL A 43 -1.15 0.94 3.82
N LEU A 44 -0.25 0.05 3.44
CA LEU A 44 -0.55 -1.30 2.99
C LEU A 44 -0.62 -2.25 4.19
N SER A 45 -1.68 -3.04 4.27
CA SER A 45 -1.86 -4.08 5.29
C SER A 45 -2.43 -5.34 4.65
N GLY A 46 -1.92 -6.50 5.02
CA GLY A 46 -2.41 -7.77 4.50
C GLY A 46 -1.42 -8.91 4.73
N ARG A 47 -1.83 -10.13 4.41
CA ARG A 47 -0.91 -11.26 4.33
C ARG A 47 -0.70 -11.59 2.86
N GLY A 48 0.55 -11.62 2.44
CA GLY A 48 0.90 -11.93 1.07
C GLY A 48 2.41 -12.00 0.87
N PRO A 49 2.84 -12.48 -0.29
CA PRO A 49 4.25 -12.60 -0.63
C PRO A 49 4.90 -11.22 -0.82
N ILE A 50 6.21 -11.14 -0.61
CA ILE A 50 6.97 -9.88 -0.66
C ILE A 50 6.86 -9.21 -2.04
N TRP A 51 6.82 -9.99 -3.12
CA TRP A 51 6.68 -9.44 -4.47
C TRP A 51 5.35 -8.69 -4.68
N LEU A 52 4.27 -9.08 -3.98
CA LEU A 52 2.99 -8.38 -4.06
C LEU A 52 3.10 -7.02 -3.38
N TYR A 53 3.78 -6.96 -2.24
CA TYR A 53 4.12 -5.71 -1.59
C TYR A 53 4.98 -4.83 -2.50
N GLY A 54 6.02 -5.36 -3.13
CA GLY A 54 6.85 -4.61 -4.08
C GLY A 54 6.03 -4.00 -5.23
N TYR A 55 5.12 -4.79 -5.82
CA TYR A 55 4.19 -4.31 -6.84
C TYR A 55 3.28 -3.18 -6.33
N LEU A 56 2.64 -3.37 -5.16
CA LEU A 56 1.72 -2.38 -4.59
C LEU A 56 2.45 -1.10 -4.16
N ILE A 57 3.64 -1.21 -3.58
CA ILE A 57 4.48 -0.08 -3.21
C ILE A 57 4.77 0.74 -4.46
N TYR A 58 5.28 0.11 -5.52
CA TYR A 58 5.54 0.80 -6.79
C TYR A 58 4.26 1.38 -7.42
N PHE A 59 3.12 0.70 -7.35
CA PHE A 59 1.86 1.24 -7.85
C PHE A 59 1.43 2.52 -7.12
N TYR A 60 1.69 2.59 -5.81
CA TYR A 60 1.34 3.73 -4.95
C TYR A 60 2.46 4.76 -4.78
N HIS A 61 3.60 4.62 -5.47
CA HIS A 61 4.70 5.58 -5.41
C HIS A 61 4.28 7.04 -5.66
N PRO A 62 3.28 7.40 -6.50
CA PRO A 62 2.95 8.81 -6.73
C PRO A 62 2.27 9.49 -5.53
N THR A 63 1.93 8.73 -4.49
CA THR A 63 1.27 9.25 -3.29
C THR A 63 2.26 9.94 -2.34
N LYS A 64 1.76 10.65 -1.31
CA LYS A 64 2.60 11.46 -0.41
C LYS A 64 3.69 10.63 0.28
N PHE A 65 3.35 9.40 0.67
CA PHE A 65 4.25 8.37 1.19
C PHE A 65 3.59 7.00 1.07
N VAL A 66 4.39 5.94 1.07
CA VAL A 66 3.90 4.56 1.21
C VAL A 66 4.48 3.96 2.49
N ALA A 67 3.64 3.26 3.24
CA ALA A 67 4.04 2.55 4.46
C ALA A 67 3.47 1.13 4.48
N VAL A 68 4.17 0.22 5.15
CA VAL A 68 3.75 -1.18 5.32
C VAL A 68 3.45 -1.44 6.78
N TYR A 69 2.25 -1.93 7.07
CA TYR A 69 1.84 -2.28 8.43
C TYR A 69 2.59 -3.52 8.93
N GLY A 70 3.28 -3.37 10.07
CA GLY A 70 3.99 -4.44 10.76
C GLY A 70 3.26 -4.85 12.05
N PRO A 71 2.59 -6.02 12.11
CA PRO A 71 1.84 -6.43 13.30
C PRO A 71 2.67 -6.49 14.59
N ARG A 72 3.98 -6.81 14.49
CA ARG A 72 4.90 -6.86 15.64
C ARG A 72 5.18 -5.49 16.24
N LEU A 73 5.17 -4.45 15.40
CA LEU A 73 5.39 -3.07 15.82
C LEU A 73 4.07 -2.36 16.19
N ASN A 74 2.93 -2.98 15.87
CA ASN A 74 1.60 -2.37 15.95
C ASN A 74 1.56 -0.98 15.28
N SER A 75 2.34 -0.83 14.21
CA SER A 75 2.54 0.43 13.50
C SER A 75 2.92 0.16 12.04
N ALA A 76 2.85 1.20 11.20
CA ALA A 76 3.27 1.13 9.81
C ALA A 76 4.66 1.77 9.63
N VAL A 77 5.52 1.09 8.89
CA VAL A 77 6.88 1.55 8.57
C VAL A 77 6.84 2.22 7.20
N VAL A 78 7.28 3.47 7.13
CA VAL A 78 7.35 4.23 5.87
C VAL A 78 8.50 3.67 5.03
N VAL A 79 8.25 3.43 3.75
CA VAL A 79 9.22 2.83 2.80
C VAL A 79 9.51 3.74 1.61
N GLU A 80 8.59 4.65 1.28
CA GLU A 80 8.73 5.65 0.20
C GLU A 80 8.12 6.97 0.64
N ILE A 81 8.68 8.10 0.21
CA ILE A 81 8.23 9.43 0.63
C ILE A 81 8.51 10.52 -0.42
N HIS A 82 7.57 11.44 -0.59
CA HIS A 82 7.68 12.63 -1.46
C HIS A 82 7.46 13.95 -0.70
N THR A 83 7.54 13.91 0.63
CA THR A 83 7.36 15.06 1.53
C THR A 83 8.51 15.15 2.53
N LYS A 84 8.72 16.35 3.10
CA LYS A 84 9.69 16.59 4.18
C LYS A 84 9.09 16.43 5.57
N GLU A 85 7.77 16.26 5.68
CA GLU A 85 7.05 16.19 6.96
C GLU A 85 7.25 14.86 7.69
N ILE A 86 7.61 13.81 6.96
CA ILE A 86 7.79 12.44 7.45
C ILE A 86 9.22 12.00 7.08
N LYS A 87 9.72 10.92 7.69
CA LYS A 87 11.01 10.31 7.34
C LYS A 87 10.82 8.81 7.13
N VAL A 88 11.69 8.24 6.30
CA VAL A 88 11.94 6.80 6.20
C VAL A 88 12.80 6.38 7.40
#